data_AF-A0A5E4Q064-F1
#
_entry.id   AF-A0A5E4Q064-F1
#
_cell.length_a   1.000
_cell.length_b   1.000
_cell.length_c   1.000
_cell.angle_alpha   90.00
_cell.angle_beta   90.00
_cell.angle_gamma   90.00
#
_symmetry.space_group_name_H-M   'P 1'
#
loop_
_entity.id
_entity.type
_entity.pdbx_description
1 polymer ?
#
loop_
_entity_poly.entity_id
_entity_poly.type
_entity_poly.pdbx_seq_one_letter_code
_entity_poly.pdbx_strand_id
1 'polypeptide(L)'
;MQNMTDNETQNGPSGDQPQEKTAKQLEKEAKKAAKLDKLKAKLDKKSTAPAVQKDKPEKKVKETKESAIYTAQTAPGEKKDLTGQMPDAYSPKYVEAAWYEWWEKEGFFKPEYGRKSILDPNPKGQFVMVIPPPNVTGTLHLGHALTNAVEDAITRWHRMNGRTTLWNPGCDHAGIATQVVVEKKLWREEKKTRHDLGRGEFIKRVWKWKEEKGGRIYEQLRSLGSSLDWSRERFTMDPVMCKAVNEAFIRLHDADDIYRANRLVNWSCTLKSAISDIEVDKVELTGRTMLSIPGYDNKVEFGVLVHFAYKAEDSDSEVVVATTRVETMLGDVAVAVHPDDERYKHLIGKNLVHPIVDRKLPVIADEYVDMNFGTAHDQNDYDLGKRHNLPCITVFDAEGRMLDNWYETF
;
A
#
# COMPACT_ATOMS: atom_id res chain seq x y z
N MET A 1 -19.16 -31.11 -59.93
CA MET A 1 -17.76 -31.24 -60.37
C MET A 1 -16.90 -30.86 -59.17
N GLN A 2 -16.63 -31.84 -58.30
CA GLN A 2 -15.40 -32.68 -58.28
C GLN A 2 -14.19 -31.85 -57.86
N ASN A 3 -13.34 -32.19 -56.88
CA ASN A 3 -13.18 -33.28 -55.90
C ASN A 3 -12.06 -32.73 -54.96
N MET A 4 -12.16 -32.81 -53.63
CA MET A 4 -11.55 -33.84 -52.76
C MET A 4 -10.12 -34.28 -53.11
N THR A 5 -9.20 -34.09 -52.14
CA THR A 5 -8.28 -35.07 -51.49
C THR A 5 -7.49 -34.28 -50.42
N ASP A 6 -7.65 -34.45 -49.11
CA ASP A 6 -7.42 -35.59 -48.19
C ASP A 6 -5.96 -35.78 -47.73
N ASN A 7 -5.89 -36.07 -46.42
CA ASN A 7 -4.86 -36.80 -45.64
C ASN A 7 -3.53 -36.10 -45.31
N GLU A 8 -2.94 -36.25 -44.12
CA GLU A 8 -3.30 -36.91 -42.84
C GLU A 8 -2.22 -36.53 -41.80
N THR A 9 -2.64 -36.53 -40.53
CA THR A 9 -1.90 -36.78 -39.27
C THR A 9 -0.36 -36.84 -39.23
N GLN A 10 0.22 -36.18 -38.21
CA GLN A 10 1.17 -36.85 -37.29
C GLN A 10 1.40 -36.06 -35.98
N ASN A 11 1.11 -36.71 -34.85
CA ASN A 11 1.62 -36.39 -33.52
C ASN A 11 3.13 -36.68 -33.45
N GLY A 12 3.91 -35.84 -32.75
CA GLY A 12 5.28 -36.16 -32.34
C GLY A 12 5.97 -35.06 -31.53
N PRO A 13 6.75 -35.39 -30.48
CA PRO A 13 7.16 -34.47 -29.41
C PRO A 13 8.43 -33.70 -29.77
N SER A 14 8.50 -32.42 -29.41
CA SER A 14 9.76 -31.65 -29.38
C SER A 14 9.52 -30.45 -28.46
N GLY A 15 10.26 -30.27 -27.38
CA GLY A 15 11.72 -30.28 -27.33
C GLY A 15 12.13 -28.82 -27.27
N ASP A 16 12.48 -28.37 -26.07
CA ASP A 16 12.96 -27.03 -25.71
C ASP A 16 13.88 -26.47 -26.82
N GLN A 17 13.41 -25.48 -27.57
CA GLN A 17 14.25 -24.68 -28.47
C GLN A 17 14.15 -23.20 -28.09
N PRO A 18 15.30 -22.50 -27.93
CA PRO A 18 15.31 -21.09 -27.60
C PRO A 18 14.65 -20.28 -28.71
N GLN A 19 13.64 -19.47 -28.38
CA GLN A 19 13.07 -18.50 -29.30
C GLN A 19 14.18 -17.58 -29.86
N GLU A 20 14.34 -17.53 -31.18
CA GLU A 20 15.22 -16.58 -31.85
C GLU A 20 14.80 -15.15 -31.52
N LYS A 21 15.74 -14.36 -30.99
CA LYS A 21 15.50 -12.96 -30.62
C LYS A 21 15.16 -12.14 -31.86
N THR A 22 14.08 -11.38 -31.79
CA THR A 22 13.68 -10.47 -32.87
C THR A 22 14.77 -9.41 -33.15
N ALA A 23 14.88 -8.95 -34.41
CA ALA A 23 15.89 -7.96 -34.82
C ALA A 23 15.94 -6.69 -33.94
N LYS A 24 14.78 -6.26 -33.40
CA LYS A 24 14.70 -5.13 -32.46
C LYS A 24 15.32 -5.43 -31.08
N GLN A 25 15.26 -6.68 -30.61
CA GLN A 25 15.89 -7.09 -29.36
C GLN A 25 17.41 -7.17 -29.51
N LEU A 26 17.90 -7.70 -30.63
CA LEU A 26 19.33 -7.73 -30.96
C LEU A 26 19.92 -6.32 -31.09
N GLU A 27 19.21 -5.38 -31.70
CA GLU A 27 19.66 -3.98 -31.79
C GLU A 27 19.73 -3.29 -30.41
N LYS A 28 18.77 -3.59 -29.52
CA LYS A 28 18.74 -3.04 -28.15
C LYS A 28 19.84 -3.60 -27.27
N GLU A 29 20.16 -4.89 -27.42
CA GLU A 29 21.30 -5.52 -26.74
C GLU A 29 22.63 -5.00 -27.26
N ALA A 30 22.79 -4.84 -28.58
CA ALA A 30 23.97 -4.24 -29.19
C ALA A 30 24.21 -2.79 -28.70
N LYS A 31 23.15 -1.98 -28.58
CA LYS A 31 23.24 -0.62 -28.01
C LYS A 31 23.61 -0.61 -26.52
N LYS A 32 23.15 -1.59 -25.74
CA LYS A 32 23.54 -1.75 -24.32
C LYS A 32 24.99 -2.20 -24.18
N ALA A 33 25.42 -3.18 -24.98
CA ALA A 33 26.81 -3.66 -25.00
C ALA A 33 27.79 -2.53 -25.37
N ALA A 34 27.48 -1.77 -26.43
CA ALA A 34 28.30 -0.63 -26.85
C ALA A 34 28.38 0.49 -25.79
N LYS A 35 27.33 0.70 -24.99
CA LYS A 35 27.36 1.63 -23.85
C LYS A 35 28.22 1.10 -22.70
N LEU A 36 28.15 -0.20 -22.43
CA LEU A 36 28.95 -0.84 -21.38
C LEU A 36 30.43 -0.82 -21.73
N ASP A 37 30.78 -1.09 -22.98
CA ASP A 37 32.16 -1.05 -23.47
C ASP A 37 32.72 0.37 -23.49
N LYS A 38 31.92 1.38 -23.83
CA LYS A 38 32.31 2.80 -23.66
C LYS A 38 32.53 3.17 -22.20
N LEU A 39 31.80 2.57 -21.26
CA LEU A 39 31.97 2.81 -19.83
C LEU A 39 33.24 2.13 -19.31
N LYS A 40 33.48 0.86 -19.69
CA LYS A 40 34.71 0.12 -19.37
C LYS A 40 35.94 0.80 -19.96
N ALA A 41 35.92 1.20 -21.23
CA ALA A 41 37.02 1.94 -21.84
C ALA A 41 37.32 3.29 -21.16
N LYS A 42 36.31 3.95 -20.56
CA LYS A 42 36.52 5.16 -19.75
C LYS A 42 37.11 4.86 -18.38
N LEU A 43 36.75 3.73 -17.78
CA LEU A 43 37.31 3.26 -16.50
C LEU A 43 38.75 2.77 -16.68
N ASP A 44 39.04 2.06 -17.78
CA ASP A 44 40.38 1.54 -18.10
C ASP A 44 41.35 2.64 -18.54
N LYS A 45 40.88 3.67 -19.24
CA LYS A 45 41.67 4.90 -19.47
C LYS A 45 42.00 5.67 -18.19
N LYS A 46 41.25 5.46 -17.11
CA LYS A 46 41.53 6.03 -15.79
C LYS A 46 42.52 5.19 -14.98
N SER A 47 42.69 3.90 -15.30
CA SER A 47 43.56 2.97 -14.57
C SER A 47 44.95 2.76 -15.21
N THR A 48 45.16 3.20 -16.46
CA THR A 48 46.40 2.90 -17.23
C THR A 48 47.20 4.13 -17.70
N ALA A 49 47.15 5.25 -16.98
CA ALA A 49 48.10 6.35 -17.21
C ALA A 49 49.40 6.11 -16.41
N PRO A 50 50.58 6.02 -17.05
CA PRO A 50 51.86 5.88 -16.35
C PRO A 50 52.21 7.14 -15.56
N ALA A 51 52.73 6.96 -14.35
CA ALA A 51 53.25 8.04 -13.51
C ALA A 51 54.54 8.62 -14.10
N VAL A 52 54.42 9.69 -14.89
CA VAL A 52 55.56 10.57 -15.20
C VAL A 52 55.67 11.59 -14.07
N GLN A 53 56.78 11.55 -13.33
CA GLN A 53 57.21 12.63 -12.44
C GLN A 53 57.43 13.89 -13.27
N LYS A 54 56.44 14.78 -13.27
CA LYS A 54 56.65 16.21 -13.40
C LYS A 54 56.49 16.80 -12.00
N ASP A 55 57.46 17.60 -11.58
CA ASP A 55 57.38 18.38 -10.35
C ASP A 55 56.02 19.06 -10.27
N LYS A 56 55.17 18.56 -9.38
CA LYS A 56 53.91 19.20 -9.03
C LYS A 56 54.30 20.40 -8.17
N PRO A 57 53.84 21.63 -8.48
CA PRO A 57 53.81 22.64 -7.45
C PRO A 57 53.00 22.05 -6.29
N GLU A 58 53.53 22.19 -5.07
CA GLU A 58 52.95 21.65 -3.83
C GLU A 58 51.43 21.66 -3.91
N LYS A 59 50.82 20.47 -3.92
CA LYS A 59 49.39 20.35 -3.67
C LYS A 59 49.18 20.89 -2.26
N LYS A 60 48.77 22.16 -2.15
CA LYS A 60 48.12 22.66 -0.95
C LYS A 60 47.09 21.61 -0.55
N VAL A 61 47.30 21.00 0.61
CA VAL A 61 46.26 20.25 1.30
C VAL A 61 45.05 21.17 1.29
N LYS A 62 43.97 20.76 0.62
CA LYS A 62 42.71 21.48 0.72
C LYS A 62 42.27 21.23 2.15
N GLU A 63 42.64 22.13 3.06
CA GLU A 63 42.03 22.19 4.38
C GLU A 63 40.54 22.26 4.14
N THR A 64 39.84 21.17 4.42
CA THR A 64 38.39 21.21 4.53
C THR A 64 38.13 22.06 5.76
N LYS A 65 37.93 23.38 5.59
CA LYS A 65 37.50 24.27 6.67
C LYS A 65 36.31 23.58 7.34
N GLU A 66 36.44 23.22 8.61
CA GLU A 66 35.35 22.62 9.38
C GLU A 66 34.16 23.60 9.35
N SER A 67 32.94 23.07 9.14
CA SER A 67 31.74 23.91 9.11
C SER A 67 31.57 24.59 10.47
N ALA A 68 31.45 25.92 10.48
CA ALA A 68 31.27 26.66 11.72
C ALA A 68 30.10 26.10 12.56
N ILE A 69 30.29 26.02 13.87
CA ILE A 69 29.29 25.55 14.84
C ILE A 69 28.96 26.71 15.76
N TYR A 70 27.68 26.84 16.13
CA TYR A 70 27.25 27.85 17.10
C TYR A 70 27.71 27.43 18.50
N THR A 71 28.59 28.23 19.12
CA THR A 71 29.20 27.91 20.42
C THR A 71 28.73 28.83 21.56
N ALA A 72 27.94 29.85 21.26
CA ALA A 72 27.41 30.73 22.29
C ALA A 72 26.37 29.99 23.16
N GLN A 73 26.42 30.21 24.47
CA GLN A 73 25.50 29.63 25.43
C GLN A 73 24.16 30.39 25.45
N THR A 74 23.43 30.36 24.34
CA THR A 74 22.04 30.83 24.33
C THR A 74 21.18 29.85 25.11
N ALA A 75 20.48 30.32 26.14
CA ALA A 75 19.56 29.49 26.90
C ALA A 75 18.39 29.00 26.02
N PRO A 76 17.83 27.80 26.26
CA PRO A 76 16.74 27.27 25.45
C PRO A 76 15.57 28.25 25.32
N GLY A 77 15.15 28.48 24.08
CA GLY A 77 14.07 29.41 23.74
C GLY A 77 14.41 30.90 23.85
N GLU A 78 15.62 31.30 24.24
CA GLU A 78 16.04 32.70 24.15
C GLU A 78 16.45 33.08 22.73
N LYS A 79 16.31 34.36 22.40
CA LYS A 79 16.75 34.86 21.10
C LYS A 79 18.24 34.63 20.94
N LYS A 80 18.61 34.02 19.82
CA LYS A 80 20.00 33.76 19.46
C LYS A 80 20.90 34.99 19.64
N ASP A 81 22.00 34.80 20.33
CA ASP A 81 23.06 35.82 20.42
C ASP A 81 23.75 35.99 19.06
N LEU A 82 23.72 37.23 18.56
CA LEU A 82 24.29 37.66 17.28
C LEU A 82 25.44 38.66 17.46
N THR A 83 25.92 38.88 18.69
CA THR A 83 27.00 39.85 18.99
C THR A 83 28.38 39.36 18.56
N GLY A 84 28.57 38.05 18.41
CA GLY A 84 29.80 37.43 17.95
C GLY A 84 30.10 37.64 16.46
N GLN A 85 31.32 37.31 16.04
CA GLN A 85 31.72 37.37 14.64
C GLN A 85 30.94 36.33 13.81
N MET A 86 30.35 36.78 12.69
CA MET A 86 29.70 35.87 11.74
C MET A 86 30.73 34.99 11.04
N PRO A 87 30.44 33.69 10.82
CA PRO A 87 31.33 32.81 10.08
C PRO A 87 31.61 33.29 8.65
N ASP A 88 32.83 33.07 8.16
CA ASP A 88 33.24 33.43 6.80
C ASP A 88 32.44 32.72 5.69
N ALA A 89 31.79 31.60 6.02
CA ALA A 89 31.01 30.79 5.10
C ALA A 89 29.69 30.34 5.74
N TYR A 90 28.65 30.19 4.91
CA TYR A 90 27.35 29.70 5.36
C TYR A 90 27.47 28.30 5.98
N SER A 91 26.97 28.15 7.21
CA SER A 91 26.83 26.87 7.90
C SER A 91 25.40 26.75 8.43
N PRO A 92 24.57 25.82 7.91
CA PRO A 92 23.21 25.61 8.40
C PRO A 92 23.17 25.34 9.90
N LYS A 93 24.07 24.48 10.40
CA LYS A 93 24.18 24.17 11.84
C LYS A 93 24.46 25.39 12.69
N TYR A 94 25.32 26.31 12.20
CA TYR A 94 25.52 27.58 12.88
C TYR A 94 24.25 28.42 12.81
N VAL A 95 23.67 28.59 11.61
CA VAL A 95 22.57 29.51 11.37
C VAL A 95 21.30 29.09 12.11
N GLU A 96 20.85 27.85 11.97
CA GLU A 96 19.58 27.32 12.50
C GLU A 96 19.57 27.19 14.03
N ALA A 97 20.76 27.06 14.67
CA ALA A 97 20.87 26.91 16.12
C ALA A 97 20.12 28.01 16.88
N ALA A 98 19.44 27.62 17.96
CA ALA A 98 18.63 28.45 18.87
C ALA A 98 17.37 29.10 18.26
N TRP A 99 17.22 29.20 16.93
CA TRP A 99 16.06 29.90 16.34
C TRP A 99 14.74 29.22 16.60
N TYR A 100 14.68 27.91 16.43
CA TYR A 100 13.40 27.21 16.44
C TYR A 100 12.71 27.27 17.81
N GLU A 101 13.48 26.98 18.87
CA GLU A 101 12.99 27.05 20.25
C GLU A 101 12.51 28.46 20.60
N TRP A 102 13.22 29.50 20.13
CA TRP A 102 12.80 30.89 20.31
C TRP A 102 11.50 31.19 19.55
N TRP A 103 11.38 30.78 18.28
CA TRP A 103 10.15 30.96 17.51
C TRP A 103 8.94 30.29 18.17
N GLU A 104 9.13 29.09 18.73
CA GLU A 104 8.09 28.35 19.44
C GLU A 104 7.71 29.06 20.76
N LYS A 105 8.71 29.50 21.55
CA LYS A 105 8.51 30.21 22.82
C LYS A 105 7.76 31.53 22.63
N GLU A 106 8.14 32.32 21.64
CA GLU A 106 7.48 33.60 21.31
C GLU A 106 6.07 33.41 20.73
N GLY A 107 5.70 32.18 20.36
CA GLY A 107 4.39 31.85 19.83
C GLY A 107 4.17 32.35 18.41
N PHE A 108 5.22 32.59 17.61
CA PHE A 108 5.11 33.12 16.24
C PHE A 108 4.26 32.26 15.30
N PHE A 109 4.12 30.98 15.61
CA PHE A 109 3.35 30.05 14.81
C PHE A 109 1.85 30.07 15.15
N LYS A 110 1.48 30.67 16.29
CA LYS A 110 0.12 30.71 16.79
C LYS A 110 -0.72 31.75 16.05
N PRO A 111 -2.01 31.47 15.76
CA PRO A 111 -2.89 32.45 15.13
C PRO A 111 -3.21 33.65 16.03
N GLU A 112 -2.96 33.54 17.35
CA GLU A 112 -3.04 34.64 18.31
C GLU A 112 -1.91 35.66 18.19
N TYR A 113 -0.79 35.30 17.56
CA TYR A 113 0.40 36.15 17.54
C TYR A 113 0.11 37.51 16.89
N GLY A 114 0.45 38.59 17.59
CA GLY A 114 0.21 39.96 17.14
C GLY A 114 -1.26 40.40 17.17
N ARG A 115 -2.15 39.65 17.83
CA ARG A 115 -3.60 39.95 17.93
C ARG A 115 -4.03 40.16 19.38
N LYS A 116 -5.03 41.03 19.58
CA LYS A 116 -5.68 41.23 20.90
C LYS A 116 -6.61 40.08 21.23
N SER A 117 -7.43 39.68 20.26
CA SER A 117 -8.30 38.51 20.35
C SER A 117 -8.34 37.79 19.01
N ILE A 118 -8.40 36.45 19.05
CA ILE A 118 -8.60 35.62 17.86
C ILE A 118 -10.01 35.78 17.28
N LEU A 119 -10.98 36.17 18.13
CA LEU A 119 -12.38 36.39 17.76
C LEU A 119 -12.61 37.69 16.99
N ASP A 120 -11.67 38.64 17.08
CA ASP A 120 -11.77 39.89 16.34
C ASP A 120 -11.71 39.59 14.83
N PRO A 121 -12.51 40.24 13.98
CA PRO A 121 -12.38 40.11 12.54
C PRO A 121 -10.99 40.59 12.07
N ASN A 122 -10.32 39.81 11.22
CA ASN A 122 -9.11 40.26 10.53
C ASN A 122 -9.48 40.69 9.10
N PRO A 123 -9.32 41.96 8.71
CA PRO A 123 -9.66 42.43 7.36
C PRO A 123 -8.80 41.79 6.25
N LYS A 124 -7.64 41.20 6.60
CA LYS A 124 -6.81 40.41 5.66
C LYS A 124 -7.29 38.97 5.49
N GLY A 125 -8.28 38.55 6.28
CA GLY A 125 -8.86 37.22 6.25
C GLY A 125 -8.10 36.19 7.10
N GLN A 126 -8.48 34.94 6.91
CA GLN A 126 -7.94 33.78 7.62
C GLN A 126 -7.33 32.78 6.62
N PHE A 127 -6.36 32.01 7.08
CA PHE A 127 -5.80 30.86 6.38
C PHE A 127 -5.64 29.73 7.41
N VAL A 128 -6.29 28.61 7.17
CA VAL A 128 -6.23 27.45 8.05
C VAL A 128 -5.89 26.23 7.21
N MET A 129 -4.88 25.49 7.65
CA MET A 129 -4.46 24.24 7.05
C MET A 129 -4.20 23.23 8.15
N VAL A 130 -4.56 21.98 7.91
CA VAL A 130 -4.21 20.86 8.78
C VAL A 130 -3.09 20.11 8.09
N ILE A 131 -2.03 19.78 8.81
CA ILE A 131 -1.00 18.90 8.24
C ILE A 131 -1.64 17.55 7.89
N PRO A 132 -1.33 16.95 6.73
CA PRO A 132 -1.63 15.54 6.49
C PRO A 132 -0.92 14.73 7.59
N PRO A 133 -1.66 14.15 8.54
CA PRO A 133 -1.05 13.66 9.76
C PRO A 133 -0.14 12.46 9.43
N PRO A 134 1.18 12.53 9.66
CA PRO A 134 2.07 11.41 9.41
C PRO A 134 1.71 10.21 10.28
N ASN A 135 1.82 9.02 9.69
CA ASN A 135 1.58 7.76 10.38
C ASN A 135 2.65 7.51 11.45
N VAL A 136 2.27 7.05 12.64
CA VAL A 136 3.19 6.69 13.73
C VAL A 136 3.92 5.37 13.48
N THR A 137 4.38 5.11 12.25
CA THR A 137 4.97 3.83 11.82
C THR A 137 6.50 3.84 11.76
N GLY A 138 7.16 4.98 12.03
CA GLY A 138 8.61 5.05 11.95
C GLY A 138 9.17 6.48 11.98
N THR A 139 10.08 6.75 11.04
CA THR A 139 10.72 8.06 10.85
C THR A 139 10.27 8.67 9.54
N LEU A 140 10.21 9.99 9.47
CA LEU A 140 9.91 10.71 8.24
C LEU A 140 10.99 10.47 7.17
N HIS A 141 10.54 10.33 5.93
CA HIS A 141 11.36 10.22 4.72
C HIS A 141 11.25 11.49 3.84
N LEU A 142 12.05 11.57 2.77
CA LEU A 142 12.12 12.76 1.90
C LEU A 142 10.76 13.23 1.35
N GLY A 143 9.84 12.31 1.04
CA GLY A 143 8.47 12.69 0.66
C GLY A 143 7.75 13.55 1.71
N HIS A 144 7.89 13.26 3.00
CA HIS A 144 7.33 14.09 4.07
C HIS A 144 8.00 15.46 4.12
N ALA A 145 9.31 15.51 3.93
CA ALA A 145 10.05 16.78 3.90
C ALA A 145 9.61 17.67 2.74
N LEU A 146 9.34 17.09 1.56
CA LEU A 146 8.81 17.83 0.41
C LEU A 146 7.43 18.40 0.71
N THR A 147 6.47 17.57 1.14
CA THR A 147 5.11 18.01 1.45
C THR A 147 5.13 19.12 2.51
N ASN A 148 5.87 18.90 3.59
CA ASN A 148 5.98 19.86 4.69
C ASN A 148 6.62 21.18 4.23
N ALA A 149 7.68 21.16 3.42
CA ALA A 149 8.31 22.38 2.92
C ALA A 149 7.36 23.23 2.07
N VAL A 150 6.52 22.59 1.24
CA VAL A 150 5.51 23.29 0.44
C VAL A 150 4.43 23.90 1.33
N GLU A 151 3.91 23.11 2.27
CA GLU A 151 2.88 23.57 3.23
C GLU A 151 3.38 24.71 4.13
N ASP A 152 4.62 24.62 4.60
CA ASP A 152 5.25 25.66 5.42
C ASP A 152 5.44 26.95 4.63
N ALA A 153 5.91 26.86 3.38
CA ALA A 153 6.08 28.02 2.52
C ALA A 153 4.75 28.77 2.29
N ILE A 154 3.67 28.03 2.01
CA ILE A 154 2.32 28.59 1.83
C ILE A 154 1.84 29.24 3.15
N THR A 155 2.00 28.54 4.27
CA THR A 155 1.64 29.04 5.60
C THR A 155 2.37 30.33 5.94
N ARG A 156 3.68 30.36 5.76
CA ARG A 156 4.52 31.55 6.00
C ARG A 156 4.13 32.70 5.09
N TRP A 157 3.88 32.45 3.80
CA TRP A 157 3.42 33.48 2.87
C TRP A 157 2.11 34.12 3.31
N HIS A 158 1.12 33.32 3.71
CA HIS A 158 -0.15 33.84 4.23
C HIS A 158 0.02 34.62 5.54
N ARG A 159 0.86 34.12 6.47
CA ARG A 159 1.20 34.82 7.72
C ARG A 159 1.87 36.17 7.43
N MET A 160 2.81 36.22 6.49
CA MET A 160 3.49 37.45 6.06
C MET A 160 2.54 38.45 5.37
N ASN A 161 1.50 37.97 4.71
CA ASN A 161 0.42 38.81 4.17
C ASN A 161 -0.55 39.36 5.22
N GLY A 162 -0.28 39.14 6.51
CA GLY A 162 -1.07 39.63 7.64
C GLY A 162 -2.38 38.88 7.88
N ARG A 163 -2.57 37.72 7.24
CA ARG A 163 -3.73 36.86 7.52
C ARG A 163 -3.61 36.23 8.91
N THR A 164 -4.76 35.89 9.48
CA THR A 164 -4.80 35.01 10.66
C THR A 164 -4.50 33.60 10.18
N THR A 165 -3.32 33.09 10.51
CA THR A 165 -2.79 31.85 9.92
C THR A 165 -2.66 30.76 10.98
N LEU A 166 -3.29 29.61 10.74
CA LEU A 166 -3.11 28.39 11.53
C LEU A 166 -2.66 27.25 10.61
N TRP A 167 -1.53 26.64 10.94
CA TRP A 167 -1.15 25.33 10.42
C TRP A 167 -1.14 24.34 11.58
N ASN A 168 -2.15 23.48 11.61
CA ASN A 168 -2.44 22.63 12.75
C ASN A 168 -1.67 21.30 12.66
N PRO A 169 -0.83 20.95 13.65
CA PRO A 169 -0.10 19.69 13.66
C PRO A 169 -0.96 18.53 14.12
N GLY A 170 -0.57 17.33 13.70
CA GLY A 170 -1.07 16.09 14.27
C GLY A 170 -0.35 14.86 13.73
N CYS A 171 -0.62 13.70 14.31
CA CYS A 171 -0.16 12.39 13.86
C CYS A 171 -1.34 11.42 13.73
N ASP A 172 -1.19 10.45 12.84
CA ASP A 172 -2.17 9.39 12.65
C ASP A 172 -1.72 8.07 13.27
N HIS A 173 -2.62 7.43 14.02
CA HIS A 173 -2.46 6.09 14.56
C HIS A 173 -2.27 5.02 13.48
N ALA A 174 -2.74 5.25 12.26
CA ALA A 174 -2.54 4.41 11.08
C ALA A 174 -2.97 2.94 11.24
N GLY A 175 -3.89 2.64 12.16
CA GLY A 175 -4.53 1.34 12.37
C GLY A 175 -3.64 0.12 12.07
N ILE A 176 -3.94 -0.57 10.97
CA ILE A 176 -3.28 -1.78 10.49
C ILE A 176 -1.77 -1.58 10.32
N ALA A 177 -1.33 -0.43 9.78
CA ALA A 177 0.09 -0.19 9.52
C ALA A 177 0.90 -0.15 10.83
N THR A 178 0.38 0.53 11.86
CA THR A 178 1.03 0.56 13.17
C THR A 178 0.99 -0.80 13.84
N GLN A 179 -0.13 -1.52 13.77
CA GLN A 179 -0.24 -2.88 14.29
C GLN A 179 0.85 -3.79 13.69
N VAL A 180 1.01 -3.81 12.37
CA VAL A 180 2.00 -4.65 11.68
C VAL A 180 3.42 -4.29 12.10
N VAL A 181 3.75 -3.01 12.25
CA VAL A 181 5.10 -2.61 12.67
C VAL A 181 5.40 -3.03 14.11
N VAL A 182 4.42 -2.87 15.02
CA VAL A 182 4.57 -3.28 16.42
C VAL A 182 4.67 -4.81 16.53
N GLU A 183 3.87 -5.57 15.77
CA GLU A 183 3.96 -7.03 15.72
C GLU A 183 5.31 -7.50 15.20
N LYS A 184 5.83 -6.90 14.11
CA LYS A 184 7.17 -7.22 13.58
C LYS A 184 8.28 -6.93 14.60
N LYS A 185 8.16 -5.81 15.33
CA LYS A 185 9.10 -5.48 16.41
C LYS A 185 9.04 -6.52 17.52
N LEU A 186 7.83 -6.87 17.98
CA LEU A 186 7.61 -7.85 19.04
C LEU A 186 8.19 -9.22 18.66
N TRP A 187 7.93 -9.69 17.44
CA TRP A 187 8.50 -10.95 16.96
C TRP A 187 10.02 -10.93 16.89
N ARG A 188 10.62 -9.81 16.46
CA ARG A 188 12.07 -9.67 16.37
C ARG A 188 12.75 -9.65 17.74
N GLU A 189 12.16 -8.94 18.70
CA GLU A 189 12.77 -8.70 20.03
C GLU A 189 12.47 -9.83 21.02
N GLU A 190 11.24 -10.35 21.00
CA GLU A 190 10.73 -11.24 22.06
C GLU A 190 10.29 -12.60 21.52
N LYS A 191 10.25 -12.80 20.19
CA LYS A 191 9.72 -14.02 19.54
C LYS A 191 8.29 -14.37 19.99
N LYS A 192 7.51 -13.33 20.30
CA LYS A 192 6.10 -13.40 20.68
C LYS A 192 5.21 -12.77 19.62
N THR A 193 3.97 -13.20 19.58
CA THR A 193 2.89 -12.64 18.76
C THR A 193 1.94 -11.79 19.61
N ARG A 194 1.08 -11.00 18.98
CA ARG A 194 0.03 -10.25 19.69
C ARG A 194 -0.94 -11.15 20.45
N HIS A 195 -1.10 -12.40 19.99
CA HIS A 195 -1.99 -13.37 20.61
C HIS A 195 -1.42 -13.89 21.94
N ASP A 196 -0.09 -14.04 22.01
CA ASP A 196 0.61 -14.45 23.25
C ASP A 196 0.51 -13.39 24.35
N LEU A 197 0.45 -12.11 23.98
CA LEU A 197 0.31 -10.99 24.93
C LEU A 197 -1.14 -10.76 25.38
N GLY A 198 -2.11 -11.07 24.52
CA GLY A 198 -3.50 -10.64 24.68
C GLY A 198 -3.72 -9.15 24.39
N ARG A 199 -4.99 -8.77 24.22
CA ARG A 199 -5.41 -7.44 23.73
C ARG A 199 -4.91 -6.30 24.62
N GLY A 200 -5.09 -6.40 25.94
CA GLY A 200 -4.79 -5.31 26.86
C GLY A 200 -3.31 -4.93 26.86
N GLU A 201 -2.42 -5.93 26.93
CA GLU A 201 -0.98 -5.69 26.94
C GLU A 201 -0.46 -5.25 25.57
N PHE A 202 -1.01 -5.82 24.49
CA PHE A 202 -0.67 -5.38 23.14
C PHE A 202 -0.99 -3.89 22.91
N ILE A 203 -2.18 -3.43 23.35
CA ILE A 203 -2.57 -2.02 23.25
C ILE A 203 -1.59 -1.12 24.01
N LYS A 204 -1.15 -1.49 25.21
CA LYS A 204 -0.13 -0.72 25.95
C LYS A 204 1.17 -0.62 25.15
N ARG A 205 1.57 -1.70 24.47
CA ARG A 205 2.78 -1.72 23.64
C ARG A 205 2.66 -0.78 22.43
N VAL A 206 1.49 -0.71 21.81
CA VAL A 206 1.18 0.23 20.72
C VAL A 206 1.25 1.68 21.22
N TRP A 207 0.69 1.99 22.39
CA TRP A 207 0.80 3.34 22.99
C TRP A 207 2.25 3.71 23.31
N LYS A 208 3.03 2.79 23.89
CA LYS A 208 4.47 3.01 24.12
C LYS A 208 5.21 3.29 22.82
N TRP A 209 4.90 2.56 21.75
CA TRP A 209 5.46 2.80 20.42
C TRP A 209 5.08 4.18 19.88
N LYS A 210 3.83 4.61 20.04
CA LYS A 210 3.37 5.97 19.68
C LYS A 210 4.18 7.03 20.42
N GLU A 211 4.41 6.88 21.73
CA GLU A 211 5.18 7.90 22.47
C GLU A 211 6.64 7.95 21.99
N GLU A 212 7.27 6.80 21.76
CA GLU A 212 8.65 6.72 21.23
C GLU A 212 8.79 7.29 19.80
N LYS A 213 7.79 7.09 18.93
CA LYS A 213 7.87 7.47 17.51
C LYS A 213 7.22 8.81 17.19
N GLY A 214 6.10 9.14 17.82
CA GLY A 214 5.40 10.41 17.66
C GLY A 214 6.31 11.59 18.04
N GLY A 215 7.00 11.49 19.19
CA GLY A 215 7.98 12.50 19.59
C GLY A 215 9.05 12.73 18.53
N ARG A 216 9.60 11.65 17.98
CA ARG A 216 10.62 11.72 16.92
C ARG A 216 10.11 12.35 15.63
N ILE A 217 8.87 12.05 15.22
CA ILE A 217 8.25 12.67 14.05
C ILE A 217 8.19 14.18 14.24
N TYR A 218 7.74 14.64 15.41
CA TYR A 218 7.67 16.08 15.68
C TYR A 218 9.05 16.72 15.78
N GLU A 219 10.03 16.07 16.38
CA GLU A 219 11.43 16.53 16.36
C GLU A 219 11.95 16.70 14.93
N GLN A 220 11.66 15.76 14.03
CA GLN A 220 12.04 15.87 12.62
C GLN A 220 11.35 17.06 11.95
N LEU A 221 10.06 17.27 12.19
CA LEU A 221 9.32 18.43 11.65
C LEU A 221 9.85 19.76 12.21
N ARG A 222 10.17 19.81 13.51
CA ARG A 222 10.82 20.98 14.13
C ARG A 222 12.20 21.25 13.52
N SER A 223 12.99 20.21 13.32
CA SER A 223 14.32 20.31 12.68
C SER A 223 14.25 20.76 11.23
N LEU A 224 13.14 20.52 10.52
CA LEU A 224 12.90 21.06 9.18
C LEU A 224 12.49 22.55 9.20
N GLY A 225 12.23 23.11 10.39
CA GLY A 225 11.78 24.49 10.53
C GLY A 225 10.28 24.68 10.34
N SER A 226 9.46 23.63 10.41
CA SER A 226 8.00 23.71 10.20
C SER A 226 7.35 24.75 11.13
N SER A 227 6.60 25.72 10.60
CA SER A 227 5.92 26.76 11.39
C SER A 227 4.53 26.33 11.90
N LEU A 228 4.47 25.11 12.42
CA LEU A 228 3.29 24.47 13.00
C LEU A 228 2.99 25.02 14.40
N ASP A 229 1.71 25.05 14.76
CA ASP A 229 1.30 25.39 16.12
C ASP A 229 1.25 24.16 17.03
N TRP A 230 2.38 23.82 17.63
CA TRP A 230 2.52 22.65 18.51
C TRP A 230 1.60 22.66 19.73
N SER A 231 1.09 23.82 20.15
CA SER A 231 0.13 23.88 21.26
C SER A 231 -1.23 23.25 20.93
N ARG A 232 -1.49 22.99 19.64
CA ARG A 232 -2.73 22.42 19.12
C ARG A 232 -2.56 21.03 18.51
N GLU A 233 -1.43 20.38 18.76
CA GLU A 233 -1.16 19.02 18.33
C GLU A 233 -2.31 18.07 18.68
N ARG A 234 -2.68 17.20 17.74
CA ARG A 234 -3.67 16.14 17.93
C ARG A 234 -3.16 14.80 17.43
N PHE A 235 -3.55 13.75 18.12
CA PHE A 235 -3.41 12.37 17.68
C PHE A 235 -4.79 11.81 17.38
N THR A 236 -4.93 11.02 16.32
CA THR A 236 -6.25 10.54 15.86
C THR A 236 -7.00 9.67 16.88
N MET A 237 -6.31 9.12 17.88
CA MET A 237 -6.92 8.37 19.00
C MET A 237 -7.09 9.19 20.29
N ASP A 238 -6.83 10.51 20.26
CA ASP A 238 -7.12 11.38 21.40
C ASP A 238 -8.63 11.36 21.71
N PRO A 239 -9.03 11.48 22.99
CA PRO A 239 -10.45 11.42 23.36
C PRO A 239 -11.34 12.40 22.57
N VAL A 240 -10.84 13.59 22.27
CA VAL A 240 -11.57 14.60 21.47
C VAL A 240 -11.74 14.17 20.01
N MET A 241 -10.75 13.50 19.43
CA MET A 241 -10.80 12.98 18.05
C MET A 241 -11.72 11.77 17.96
N CYS A 242 -11.64 10.85 18.92
CA CYS A 242 -12.55 9.71 19.02
C CYS A 242 -14.01 10.16 19.15
N LYS A 243 -14.28 11.22 19.92
CA LYS A 243 -15.63 11.79 20.03
C LYS A 243 -16.15 12.29 18.67
N ALA A 244 -15.29 12.94 17.88
CA ALA A 244 -15.66 13.42 16.55
C ALA A 244 -15.96 12.25 15.59
N VAL A 245 -15.18 11.17 15.63
CA VAL A 245 -15.43 9.95 14.83
C VAL A 245 -16.74 9.28 15.24
N ASN A 246 -17.01 9.17 16.53
CA ASN A 246 -18.27 8.59 17.03
C ASN A 246 -19.48 9.42 16.58
N GLU A 247 -19.41 10.74 16.69
CA GLU A 247 -20.47 11.65 16.20
C GLU A 247 -20.69 11.49 14.70
N ALA A 248 -19.62 11.41 13.91
CA ALA A 248 -19.71 11.21 12.47
C ALA A 248 -20.38 9.87 12.12
N PHE A 249 -19.97 8.79 12.80
CA PHE A 249 -20.59 7.46 12.63
C PHE A 249 -22.08 7.48 12.96
N ILE A 250 -22.46 8.06 14.10
CA ILE A 250 -23.87 8.15 14.54
C ILE A 250 -24.69 8.94 13.53
N ARG A 251 -24.20 10.09 13.06
CA ARG A 251 -24.91 10.91 12.06
C ARG A 251 -25.10 10.19 10.74
N LEU A 252 -24.08 9.48 10.26
CA LEU A 252 -24.17 8.72 9.01
C LEU A 252 -25.09 7.51 9.17
N HIS A 253 -25.10 6.86 10.34
CA HIS A 253 -26.05 5.80 10.65
C HIS A 253 -27.49 6.33 10.73
N ASP A 254 -27.72 7.45 11.43
CA ASP A 254 -29.04 8.07 11.57
C ASP A 254 -29.57 8.64 10.24
N ALA A 255 -28.69 8.89 9.28
CA ALA A 255 -29.03 9.27 7.91
C ALA A 255 -29.22 8.07 6.96
N ASP A 256 -29.19 6.83 7.47
CA ASP A 256 -29.27 5.58 6.70
C ASP A 256 -28.11 5.35 5.71
N ASP A 257 -26.98 6.07 5.84
CA ASP A 257 -25.77 5.89 5.01
C ASP A 257 -24.90 4.71 5.50
N ILE A 258 -25.04 4.29 6.76
CA ILE A 258 -24.31 3.16 7.35
C ILE A 258 -25.28 2.02 7.69
N TYR A 259 -24.97 0.82 7.20
CA TYR A 259 -25.73 -0.39 7.47
C TYR A 259 -24.82 -1.58 7.80
N ARG A 260 -25.40 -2.64 8.35
CA ARG A 260 -24.71 -3.92 8.61
C ARG A 260 -25.33 -5.03 7.74
N ALA A 261 -24.51 -5.67 6.92
CA ALA A 261 -24.92 -6.82 6.12
C ALA A 261 -23.76 -7.81 5.95
N ASN A 262 -24.08 -9.05 5.63
CA ASN A 262 -23.10 -10.01 5.14
C ASN A 262 -22.81 -9.70 3.67
N ARG A 263 -21.53 -9.47 3.35
CA ARG A 263 -21.05 -9.19 2.00
C ARG A 263 -19.72 -9.90 1.79
N LEU A 264 -19.39 -10.23 0.55
CA LEU A 264 -18.02 -10.57 0.18
C LEU A 264 -17.10 -9.38 0.49
N VAL A 265 -15.98 -9.67 1.14
CA VAL A 265 -14.97 -8.68 1.53
C VAL A 265 -13.60 -9.21 1.17
N ASN A 266 -12.63 -8.32 0.94
CA ASN A 266 -11.24 -8.74 0.85
C ASN A 266 -10.78 -9.12 2.27
N TRP A 267 -10.46 -10.38 2.47
CA TRP A 267 -10.01 -10.90 3.76
C TRP A 267 -8.51 -11.21 3.74
N SER A 268 -7.77 -10.72 4.73
CA SER A 268 -6.36 -11.09 4.91
C SER A 268 -6.23 -12.18 5.96
N CYS A 269 -5.86 -13.41 5.54
CA CYS A 269 -5.63 -14.54 6.45
C CYS A 269 -4.51 -14.28 7.46
N THR A 270 -3.51 -13.47 7.08
CA THR A 270 -2.38 -13.10 7.96
C THR A 270 -2.82 -12.11 9.04
N LEU A 271 -3.55 -11.05 8.66
CA LEU A 271 -3.99 -10.03 9.60
C LEU A 271 -5.22 -10.49 10.40
N LYS A 272 -5.96 -11.46 9.88
CA LYS A 272 -7.28 -11.90 10.35
C LYS A 272 -8.25 -10.73 10.42
N SER A 273 -8.34 -9.99 9.31
CA SER A 273 -9.17 -8.80 9.20
C SER A 273 -9.59 -8.55 7.76
N ALA A 274 -10.74 -7.88 7.61
CA ALA A 274 -11.17 -7.34 6.33
C ALA A 274 -10.33 -6.12 5.96
N ILE A 275 -9.99 -5.98 4.69
CA ILE A 275 -9.26 -4.85 4.12
C ILE A 275 -10.09 -4.22 3.01
N SER A 276 -9.98 -2.90 2.89
CA SER A 276 -10.70 -2.15 1.85
C SER A 276 -10.07 -2.36 0.47
N ASP A 277 -10.83 -2.12 -0.60
CA ASP A 277 -10.33 -2.28 -1.98
C ASP A 277 -9.08 -1.42 -2.26
N ILE A 278 -8.99 -0.23 -1.65
CA ILE A 278 -7.85 0.68 -1.83
C ILE A 278 -6.58 0.20 -1.10
N GLU A 279 -6.71 -0.75 -0.18
CA GLU A 279 -5.59 -1.37 0.53
C GLU A 279 -5.07 -2.63 -0.18
N VAL A 280 -5.72 -3.04 -1.28
CA VAL A 280 -5.36 -4.25 -2.05
C VAL A 280 -4.60 -3.87 -3.31
N ASP A 281 -3.31 -4.21 -3.35
CA ASP A 281 -2.51 -4.13 -4.56
C ASP A 281 -2.76 -5.36 -5.45
N LYS A 282 -3.28 -5.13 -6.66
CA LYS A 282 -3.51 -6.18 -7.65
C LYS A 282 -2.26 -6.39 -8.50
N VAL A 283 -1.78 -7.63 -8.55
CA VAL A 283 -0.66 -8.05 -9.40
C VAL A 283 -1.20 -8.90 -10.53
N GLU A 284 -1.04 -8.43 -11.77
CA GLU A 284 -1.46 -9.16 -12.96
C GLU A 284 -0.42 -10.22 -13.35
N LEU A 285 -0.88 -11.43 -13.63
CA LEU A 285 -0.06 -12.56 -14.06
C LEU A 285 -0.47 -12.97 -15.47
N THR A 286 0.49 -12.99 -16.41
CA THR A 286 0.23 -13.36 -17.80
C THR A 286 0.22 -14.88 -18.04
N GLY A 287 0.45 -15.67 -17.00
CA GLY A 287 0.47 -17.13 -17.07
C GLY A 287 1.04 -17.77 -15.80
N ARG A 288 1.30 -19.07 -15.90
CA ARG A 288 1.80 -19.90 -14.80
C ARG A 288 3.06 -19.30 -14.17
N THR A 289 2.97 -18.95 -12.89
CA THR A 289 4.02 -18.24 -12.15
C THR A 289 4.17 -18.81 -10.75
N MET A 290 5.41 -19.09 -10.33
CA MET A 290 5.73 -19.54 -8.97
C MET A 290 6.07 -18.34 -8.09
N LEU A 291 5.20 -18.03 -7.11
CA LEU A 291 5.35 -16.90 -6.20
C LEU A 291 5.71 -17.36 -4.78
N SER A 292 6.57 -16.59 -4.11
CA SER A 292 6.84 -16.79 -2.68
C SER A 292 5.77 -16.07 -1.87
N ILE A 293 5.02 -16.81 -1.06
CA ILE A 293 3.96 -16.27 -0.21
C ILE A 293 4.44 -16.23 1.25
N PRO A 294 4.31 -15.11 1.97
CA PRO A 294 4.67 -15.04 3.38
C PRO A 294 3.96 -16.14 4.19
N GLY A 295 4.74 -16.92 4.97
CA GLY A 295 4.23 -18.03 5.78
C GLY A 295 4.32 -19.41 5.12
N TYR A 296 4.73 -19.49 3.85
CA TYR A 296 4.96 -20.74 3.14
C TYR A 296 6.46 -20.97 2.94
N ASP A 297 6.93 -22.19 3.19
CA ASP A 297 8.33 -22.57 2.97
C ASP A 297 8.65 -22.75 1.48
N ASN A 298 7.65 -23.17 0.70
CA ASN A 298 7.77 -23.43 -0.73
C ASN A 298 7.06 -22.34 -1.54
N LYS A 299 7.53 -22.13 -2.77
CA LYS A 299 6.81 -21.28 -3.73
C LYS A 299 5.48 -21.93 -4.09
N VAL A 300 4.45 -21.11 -4.19
CA VAL A 300 3.09 -21.50 -4.56
C VAL A 300 2.85 -21.11 -6.02
N GLU A 301 2.13 -21.96 -6.73
CA GLU A 301 1.80 -21.78 -8.13
C GLU A 301 0.56 -20.91 -8.32
N PHE A 302 0.64 -19.93 -9.24
CA PHE A 302 -0.46 -19.04 -9.61
C PHE A 302 -0.57 -18.92 -11.14
N GLY A 303 -1.70 -18.41 -11.62
CA GLY A 303 -1.90 -18.14 -13.06
C GLY A 303 -2.10 -19.39 -13.91
N VAL A 304 -2.60 -20.48 -13.30
CA VAL A 304 -2.98 -21.72 -13.99
C VAL A 304 -4.49 -21.71 -14.19
N LEU A 305 -4.93 -21.91 -15.44
CA LEU A 305 -6.35 -22.06 -15.77
C LEU A 305 -6.67 -23.55 -15.91
N VAL A 306 -7.45 -24.07 -14.98
CA VAL A 306 -7.88 -25.47 -14.92
C VAL A 306 -9.23 -25.63 -15.60
N HIS A 307 -9.36 -26.65 -16.44
CA HIS A 307 -10.62 -27.03 -17.07
C HIS A 307 -11.08 -28.37 -16.49
N PHE A 308 -12.33 -28.44 -16.08
CA PHE A 308 -12.96 -29.66 -15.59
C PHE A 308 -14.44 -29.67 -15.99
N ALA A 309 -15.07 -30.84 -15.95
CA ALA A 309 -16.44 -31.01 -16.44
C ALA A 309 -17.38 -31.52 -15.35
N TYR A 310 -18.59 -30.96 -15.34
CA TYR A 310 -19.72 -31.44 -14.55
C TYR A 310 -20.66 -32.25 -15.43
N LYS A 311 -21.03 -33.46 -14.98
CA LYS A 311 -21.96 -34.33 -15.72
C LYS A 311 -23.40 -33.94 -15.47
N ALA A 312 -24.24 -33.96 -16.50
CA ALA A 312 -25.67 -33.83 -16.33
C ALA A 312 -26.25 -35.04 -15.59
N GLU A 313 -27.25 -34.81 -14.76
CA GLU A 313 -27.89 -35.88 -13.98
C GLU A 313 -28.56 -36.94 -14.86
N ASP A 314 -29.26 -36.50 -15.91
CA ASP A 314 -30.15 -37.34 -16.72
C ASP A 314 -29.56 -37.72 -18.10
N SER A 315 -28.26 -37.46 -18.34
CA SER A 315 -27.64 -37.72 -19.65
C SER A 315 -26.11 -37.76 -19.57
N ASP A 316 -25.47 -38.30 -20.62
CA ASP A 316 -24.01 -38.26 -20.77
C ASP A 316 -23.46 -36.87 -21.19
N SER A 317 -24.32 -35.85 -21.27
CA SER A 317 -23.89 -34.48 -21.53
C SER A 317 -23.07 -33.93 -20.35
N GLU A 318 -22.10 -33.08 -20.66
CA GLU A 318 -21.24 -32.44 -19.65
C GLU A 318 -21.13 -30.93 -19.91
N VAL A 319 -20.92 -30.15 -18.85
CA VAL A 319 -20.58 -28.72 -18.92
C VAL A 319 -19.15 -28.54 -18.48
N VAL A 320 -18.31 -27.97 -19.36
CA VAL A 320 -16.90 -27.70 -19.07
C VAL A 320 -16.78 -26.32 -18.45
N VAL A 321 -16.18 -26.25 -17.27
CA VAL A 321 -15.91 -25.03 -16.51
C VAL A 321 -14.40 -24.76 -16.50
N ALA A 322 -14.02 -23.50 -16.63
CA ALA A 322 -12.64 -23.05 -16.49
C ALA A 322 -12.49 -22.17 -15.24
N THR A 323 -11.49 -22.44 -14.40
CA THR A 323 -11.22 -21.68 -13.18
C THR A 323 -9.73 -21.58 -12.89
N THR A 324 -9.31 -20.50 -12.21
CA THR A 324 -7.96 -20.36 -11.66
C THR A 324 -7.87 -20.77 -10.18
N ARG A 325 -9.00 -21.15 -9.59
CA ARG A 325 -9.14 -21.55 -8.18
C ARG A 325 -9.93 -22.84 -8.14
N VAL A 326 -9.26 -23.98 -8.34
CA VAL A 326 -9.94 -25.29 -8.38
C VAL A 326 -10.48 -25.69 -7.00
N GLU A 327 -9.84 -25.20 -5.94
CA GLU A 327 -10.20 -25.42 -4.56
C GLU A 327 -11.58 -24.85 -4.20
N THR A 328 -12.06 -23.82 -4.91
CA THR A 328 -13.38 -23.22 -4.66
C THR A 328 -14.52 -24.05 -5.25
N MET A 329 -14.23 -25.05 -6.09
CA MET A 329 -15.20 -25.97 -6.70
C MET A 329 -16.14 -26.60 -5.66
N LEU A 330 -15.63 -26.90 -4.46
CA LEU A 330 -16.42 -27.49 -3.36
C LEU A 330 -17.55 -26.56 -2.87
N GLY A 331 -17.41 -25.26 -3.10
CA GLY A 331 -18.39 -24.23 -2.79
C GLY A 331 -19.40 -24.00 -3.92
N ASP A 332 -19.30 -24.73 -5.05
CA ASP A 332 -20.21 -24.55 -6.18
C ASP A 332 -21.65 -24.87 -5.76
N VAL A 333 -22.56 -23.97 -6.17
CA VAL A 333 -24.00 -24.06 -5.87
C VAL A 333 -24.86 -24.04 -7.14
N ALA A 334 -24.30 -23.65 -8.28
CA ALA A 334 -24.92 -23.65 -9.59
C ALA A 334 -23.83 -23.55 -10.67
N VAL A 335 -24.20 -23.83 -11.91
CA VAL A 335 -23.36 -23.52 -13.09
C VAL A 335 -24.13 -22.52 -13.97
N ALA A 336 -23.54 -21.37 -14.22
CA ALA A 336 -24.13 -20.36 -15.09
C ALA A 336 -23.70 -20.55 -16.54
N VAL A 337 -24.65 -20.46 -17.46
CA VAL A 337 -24.41 -20.49 -18.91
C VAL A 337 -25.07 -19.30 -19.58
N HIS A 338 -24.50 -18.84 -20.69
CA HIS A 338 -25.14 -17.79 -21.48
C HIS A 338 -26.42 -18.34 -22.14
N PRO A 339 -27.55 -17.61 -22.15
CA PRO A 339 -28.83 -18.11 -22.69
C PRO A 339 -28.77 -18.47 -24.18
N ASP A 340 -27.88 -17.82 -24.93
CA ASP A 340 -27.66 -18.07 -26.36
C ASP A 340 -26.49 -19.03 -26.66
N ASP A 341 -25.89 -19.64 -25.64
CA ASP A 341 -24.83 -20.63 -25.86
C ASP A 341 -25.41 -21.97 -26.32
N GLU A 342 -25.49 -22.16 -27.63
CA GLU A 342 -26.01 -23.37 -28.27
C GLU A 342 -25.33 -24.67 -27.77
N ARG A 343 -24.11 -24.60 -27.21
CA ARG A 343 -23.42 -25.75 -26.59
C ARG A 343 -24.16 -26.25 -25.35
N TYR A 344 -24.72 -25.36 -24.54
CA TYR A 344 -25.26 -25.67 -23.21
C TYR A 344 -26.72 -25.25 -23.00
N LYS A 345 -27.33 -24.55 -23.96
CA LYS A 345 -28.72 -24.07 -23.90
C LYS A 345 -29.75 -25.15 -23.57
N HIS A 346 -29.51 -26.37 -24.07
CA HIS A 346 -30.36 -27.54 -23.81
C HIS A 346 -30.23 -28.13 -22.38
N LEU A 347 -29.29 -27.62 -21.58
CA LEU A 347 -29.07 -27.98 -20.18
C LEU A 347 -29.62 -26.94 -19.20
N ILE A 348 -30.03 -25.76 -19.66
CA ILE A 348 -30.63 -24.72 -18.81
C ILE A 348 -31.85 -25.30 -18.07
N GLY A 349 -31.88 -25.12 -16.74
CA GLY A 349 -32.92 -25.65 -15.85
C GLY A 349 -32.75 -27.12 -15.47
N LYS A 350 -31.76 -27.83 -16.03
CA LYS A 350 -31.37 -29.18 -15.57
C LYS A 350 -30.36 -29.09 -14.43
N ASN A 351 -30.10 -30.25 -13.81
CA ASN A 351 -29.08 -30.38 -12.78
C ASN A 351 -27.84 -31.08 -13.32
N LEU A 352 -26.69 -30.62 -12.83
CA LEU A 352 -25.42 -31.32 -12.95
C LEU A 352 -25.06 -31.98 -11.61
N VAL A 353 -24.26 -33.02 -11.67
CA VAL A 353 -23.78 -33.77 -10.51
C VAL A 353 -22.38 -33.28 -10.16
N HIS A 354 -22.19 -32.82 -8.92
CA HIS A 354 -20.87 -32.45 -8.42
C HIS A 354 -20.00 -33.71 -8.24
N PRO A 355 -18.74 -33.76 -8.73
CA PRO A 355 -17.97 -35.00 -8.81
C PRO A 355 -17.43 -35.52 -7.48
N ILE A 356 -17.28 -34.63 -6.48
CA ILE A 356 -16.71 -34.96 -5.17
C ILE A 356 -17.78 -34.99 -4.06
N VAL A 357 -18.90 -34.29 -4.27
CA VAL A 357 -19.85 -33.99 -3.19
C VAL A 357 -21.23 -34.39 -3.65
N ASP A 358 -22.06 -34.93 -2.75
CA ASP A 358 -23.43 -35.33 -3.08
C ASP A 358 -24.33 -34.08 -3.16
N ARG A 359 -24.11 -33.27 -4.21
CA ARG A 359 -24.82 -32.02 -4.49
C ARG A 359 -25.19 -31.97 -5.96
N LYS A 360 -26.42 -31.53 -6.19
CA LYS A 360 -26.93 -31.17 -7.51
C LYS A 360 -26.72 -29.68 -7.75
N LEU A 361 -26.17 -29.34 -8.91
CA LEU A 361 -25.90 -27.97 -9.33
C LEU A 361 -26.90 -27.60 -10.42
N PRO A 362 -27.88 -26.72 -10.17
CA PRO A 362 -28.76 -26.23 -11.23
C PRO A 362 -27.96 -25.46 -12.28
N VAL A 363 -28.31 -25.65 -13.55
CA VAL A 363 -27.80 -24.85 -14.66
C VAL A 363 -28.69 -23.62 -14.81
N ILE A 364 -28.14 -22.43 -14.54
CA ILE A 364 -28.85 -21.15 -14.64
C ILE A 364 -28.43 -20.39 -15.90
N ALA A 365 -29.36 -19.60 -16.45
CA ALA A 365 -29.07 -18.75 -17.60
C ALA A 365 -28.82 -17.31 -17.15
N ASP A 366 -27.69 -16.73 -17.56
CA ASP A 366 -27.40 -15.30 -17.33
C ASP A 366 -26.52 -14.72 -18.44
N GLU A 367 -26.88 -13.54 -18.93
CA GLU A 367 -26.16 -12.82 -20.00
C GLU A 367 -24.79 -12.29 -19.55
N TYR A 368 -24.50 -12.29 -18.25
CA TYR A 368 -23.17 -11.96 -17.71
C TYR A 368 -22.08 -12.95 -18.17
N VAL A 369 -22.45 -14.20 -18.48
CA VAL A 369 -21.49 -15.24 -18.86
C VAL A 369 -20.95 -14.99 -20.26
N ASP A 370 -19.65 -14.78 -20.39
CA ASP A 370 -19.01 -14.71 -21.72
C ASP A 370 -18.88 -16.11 -22.32
N MET A 371 -19.48 -16.31 -23.50
CA MET A 371 -19.39 -17.58 -24.24
C MET A 371 -17.93 -17.97 -24.58
N ASN A 372 -17.01 -17.01 -24.63
CA ASN A 372 -15.61 -17.22 -24.98
C ASN A 372 -14.68 -17.37 -23.78
N PHE A 373 -15.17 -17.21 -22.54
CA PHE A 373 -14.31 -17.15 -21.36
C PHE A 373 -14.96 -17.75 -20.12
N GLY A 374 -14.24 -18.59 -19.37
CA GLY A 374 -14.70 -19.13 -18.09
C GLY A 374 -14.12 -18.35 -16.91
N THR A 375 -14.98 -17.83 -16.04
CA THR A 375 -14.61 -17.27 -14.72
C THR A 375 -15.38 -17.98 -13.62
N ALA A 376 -14.76 -18.13 -12.45
CA ALA A 376 -15.44 -18.62 -11.26
C ALA A 376 -14.81 -18.06 -9.97
N HIS A 377 -15.65 -17.88 -8.95
CA HIS A 377 -15.40 -17.47 -7.56
C HIS A 377 -14.76 -16.10 -7.32
N ASP A 378 -15.33 -15.05 -7.89
CA ASP A 378 -15.01 -13.65 -7.61
C ASP A 378 -16.25 -12.82 -7.18
N GLN A 379 -16.09 -11.50 -7.09
CA GLN A 379 -17.18 -10.58 -6.72
C GLN A 379 -18.40 -10.72 -7.66
N ASN A 380 -18.16 -11.04 -8.93
CA ASN A 380 -19.23 -11.20 -9.91
C ASN A 380 -20.04 -12.46 -9.65
N ASP A 381 -19.40 -13.56 -9.22
CA ASP A 381 -20.12 -14.79 -8.83
C ASP A 381 -21.01 -14.57 -7.61
N TYR A 382 -20.54 -13.77 -6.63
CA TYR A 382 -21.36 -13.39 -5.48
C TYR A 382 -22.58 -12.56 -5.89
N ASP A 383 -22.40 -11.59 -6.80
CA ASP A 383 -23.49 -10.74 -7.29
C ASP A 383 -24.46 -11.54 -8.18
N LEU A 384 -23.96 -12.48 -8.98
CA LEU A 384 -24.74 -13.42 -9.77
C LEU A 384 -25.55 -14.37 -8.87
N GLY A 385 -24.92 -14.93 -7.85
CA GLY A 385 -25.57 -15.77 -6.85
C GLY A 385 -26.71 -15.04 -6.15
N LYS A 386 -26.51 -13.78 -5.77
CA LYS A 386 -27.59 -12.94 -5.22
C LYS A 386 -28.74 -12.72 -6.20
N ARG A 387 -28.43 -12.41 -7.47
CA ARG A 387 -29.44 -12.16 -8.51
C ARG A 387 -30.34 -13.38 -8.72
N HIS A 388 -29.77 -14.58 -8.65
CA HIS A 388 -30.47 -15.85 -8.83
C HIS A 388 -30.91 -16.51 -7.50
N ASN A 389 -30.78 -15.80 -6.37
CA ASN A 389 -31.15 -16.28 -5.04
C ASN A 389 -30.52 -17.64 -4.67
N LEU A 390 -29.24 -17.80 -5.01
CA LEU A 390 -28.47 -19.00 -4.71
C LEU A 390 -27.88 -18.93 -3.29
N PRO A 391 -27.74 -20.09 -2.60
CA PRO A 391 -27.09 -20.14 -1.30
C PRO A 391 -25.60 -19.78 -1.40
N CYS A 392 -25.02 -19.25 -0.32
CA CYS A 392 -23.58 -18.98 -0.23
C CYS A 392 -22.94 -20.05 0.66
N ILE A 393 -21.98 -20.80 0.12
CA ILE A 393 -21.27 -21.85 0.86
C ILE A 393 -19.85 -21.40 1.13
N THR A 394 -19.48 -21.44 2.41
CA THR A 394 -18.13 -21.13 2.86
C THR A 394 -17.31 -22.42 2.92
N VAL A 395 -16.22 -22.49 2.17
CA VAL A 395 -15.32 -23.66 2.17
C VAL A 395 -13.98 -23.41 2.85
N PHE A 396 -13.67 -22.14 3.17
CA PHE A 396 -12.45 -21.74 3.87
C PHE A 396 -12.75 -21.17 5.25
N ASP A 397 -11.87 -21.44 6.21
CA ASP A 397 -11.83 -20.73 7.48
C ASP A 397 -11.14 -19.35 7.35
N ALA A 398 -11.09 -18.62 8.46
CA ALA A 398 -10.46 -17.31 8.55
C ALA A 398 -8.92 -17.36 8.37
N GLU A 399 -8.33 -18.55 8.46
CA GLU A 399 -6.91 -18.83 8.26
C GLU A 399 -6.59 -19.20 6.81
N GLY A 400 -7.60 -19.31 5.94
CA GLY A 400 -7.47 -19.73 4.55
C GLY A 400 -7.25 -21.23 4.38
N ARG A 401 -7.67 -22.04 5.36
CA ARG A 401 -7.64 -23.50 5.30
C ARG A 401 -9.01 -24.03 4.90
N MET A 402 -9.03 -25.18 4.25
CA MET A 402 -10.28 -25.90 3.96
C MET A 402 -10.99 -26.28 5.26
N LEU A 403 -12.29 -26.03 5.33
CA LEU A 403 -13.13 -26.49 6.45
C LEU A 403 -13.34 -28.00 6.37
N ASP A 404 -13.29 -28.71 7.50
CA ASP A 404 -13.59 -30.15 7.54
C ASP A 404 -15.09 -30.45 7.24
N ASN A 405 -15.98 -29.48 7.51
CA ASN A 405 -17.43 -29.56 7.29
C ASN A 405 -17.90 -28.66 6.14
N TRP A 406 -17.17 -28.63 5.02
CA TRP A 406 -17.48 -27.80 3.84
C TRP A 406 -18.87 -28.03 3.20
N TYR A 407 -19.66 -29.00 3.69
CA TYR A 407 -21.01 -29.35 3.24
C TYR A 407 -22.14 -28.64 4.01
N GLU A 408 -21.86 -27.98 5.14
CA GLU A 408 -22.88 -27.25 5.90
C GLU A 408 -23.16 -25.87 5.29
N THR A 409 -24.43 -25.59 5.00
CA THR A 409 -24.92 -24.28 4.52
C THR A 409 -25.19 -23.38 5.72
N PHE A 410 -24.82 -22.10 5.64
CA PHE A 410 -25.11 -21.07 6.65
C PHE A 410 -26.36 -20.25 6.31
#